data_AF-A0A661ETN4-F1
#
_entry.id   AF-A0A661ETN4-F1
#
_cell.length_a   1.000
_cell.length_b   1.000
_cell.length_c   1.000
_cell.angle_alpha   90.00
_cell.angle_beta   90.00
_cell.angle_gamma   90.00
#
_symmetry.space_group_name_H-M   'P 1'
#
loop_
_entity.id
_entity.type
_entity.pdbx_description
1 polymer ?
#
loop_
_entity_poly.entity_id
_entity_poly.type
_entity_poly.pdbx_seq_one_letter_code
_entity_poly.pdbx_strand_id
1 'polypeptide(L)'
;MKGLYVLGAALLLAACVPSGSNTFGHLQSVPQSWATLDVKELNEQVAAGVVAKEAWPRSPLQLVLHLFGGDVEVQSLSLKEMKNRSEGADATKIVWIRGGFLDDSVSGDWHEVDLRRLADGSWRINSARIAYRCRRATNPDEYQNKLCP
;
A
#
# COMPACT_ATOMS: atom_id res chain seq x y z
N MET A 1 -73.96 11.69 14.38
CA MET A 1 -72.96 10.60 14.31
C MET A 1 -72.44 10.49 12.87
N LYS A 2 -71.31 11.14 12.54
CA LYS A 2 -70.56 10.92 11.30
C LYS A 2 -69.08 11.00 11.64
N GLY A 3 -68.37 9.94 11.27
CA GLY A 3 -67.07 9.57 11.77
C GLY A 3 -65.88 10.26 11.12
N LEU A 4 -64.87 10.40 11.96
CA LEU A 4 -63.43 10.39 11.74
C LEU A 4 -62.94 9.76 10.41
N TYR A 5 -62.13 10.51 9.66
CA TYR A 5 -61.04 9.95 8.83
C TYR A 5 -59.87 10.94 8.83
N VAL A 6 -58.92 10.74 9.73
CA VAL A 6 -57.60 11.40 9.69
C VAL A 6 -56.70 10.50 8.84
N LEU A 7 -56.36 10.96 7.64
CA LEU A 7 -55.37 10.35 6.76
C LEU A 7 -53.98 10.48 7.40
N GLY A 8 -53.47 9.38 7.94
CA GLY A 8 -52.07 9.24 8.33
C GLY A 8 -51.21 9.00 7.08
N ALA A 9 -50.48 10.03 6.66
CA ALA A 9 -49.42 9.89 5.66
C ALA A 9 -48.13 9.45 6.37
N ALA A 10 -47.85 8.14 6.36
CA ALA A 10 -46.56 7.61 6.79
C ALA A 10 -45.53 7.83 5.66
N LEU A 11 -44.67 8.84 5.81
CA LEU A 11 -43.48 8.99 4.98
C LEU A 11 -42.52 7.82 5.24
N LEU A 12 -42.41 6.91 4.27
CA LEU A 12 -41.33 5.93 4.20
C LEU A 12 -40.07 6.65 3.66
N LEU A 13 -39.24 7.16 4.57
CA LEU A 13 -37.86 7.54 4.26
C LEU A 13 -37.06 6.26 4.06
N ALA A 14 -36.89 5.85 2.80
CA ALA A 14 -35.92 4.83 2.41
C ALA A 14 -34.52 5.38 2.71
N ALA A 15 -33.93 4.93 3.83
CA ALA A 15 -32.54 5.18 4.14
C ALA A 15 -31.69 4.40 3.12
N CYS A 16 -31.21 5.10 2.08
CA CYS A 16 -30.05 4.65 1.31
C CYS A 16 -28.87 4.65 2.26
N VAL A 17 -28.60 3.51 2.89
CA VAL A 17 -27.31 3.27 3.55
C VAL A 17 -26.30 3.09 2.41
N PRO A 18 -25.34 4.01 2.21
CA PRO A 18 -24.23 3.71 1.33
C PRO A 18 -23.51 2.53 1.96
N SER A 19 -23.55 1.38 1.29
CA SER A 19 -22.65 0.27 1.59
C SER A 19 -21.25 0.75 1.24
N GLY A 20 -20.61 1.42 2.19
CA GLY A 20 -19.20 1.73 2.13
C GLY A 20 -18.47 0.41 2.07
N SER A 21 -18.05 0.02 0.86
CA SER A 21 -17.10 -1.06 0.68
C SER A 21 -15.88 -0.72 1.54
N ASN A 22 -15.52 -1.64 2.44
CA ASN A 22 -14.34 -1.56 3.29
C ASN A 22 -13.06 -1.74 2.45
N THR A 23 -12.83 -0.86 1.48
CA THR A 23 -11.64 -0.90 0.60
C THR A 23 -10.34 -0.74 1.39
N PHE A 24 -10.42 -0.19 2.61
CA PHE A 24 -9.28 -0.05 3.52
C PHE A 24 -8.92 -1.31 4.31
N GLY A 25 -9.82 -2.30 4.41
CA GLY A 25 -9.55 -3.52 5.18
C GLY A 25 -8.46 -4.40 4.56
N HIS A 26 -8.37 -4.40 3.22
CA HIS A 26 -7.43 -5.24 2.49
C HIS A 26 -6.00 -4.68 2.43
N LEU A 27 -5.80 -3.42 2.83
CA LEU A 27 -4.49 -2.75 2.85
C LEU A 27 -3.69 -3.05 4.13
N GLN A 28 -4.24 -3.84 5.06
CA GLN A 28 -3.68 -3.98 6.40
C GLN A 28 -3.13 -5.37 6.72
N SER A 29 -3.55 -6.44 6.03
CA SER A 29 -3.01 -7.78 6.28
C SER A 29 -1.75 -8.00 5.46
N VAL A 30 -0.68 -8.43 6.13
CA VAL A 30 0.51 -8.95 5.48
C VAL A 30 0.10 -10.15 4.61
N PRO A 31 0.50 -10.22 3.34
CA PRO A 31 0.28 -11.40 2.49
C PRO A 31 0.71 -12.69 3.17
N GLN A 32 -0.04 -13.77 2.94
CA GLN A 32 0.37 -15.10 3.41
C GLN A 32 1.64 -15.61 2.72
N SER A 33 1.91 -15.14 1.49
CA SER A 33 3.07 -15.51 0.70
C SER A 33 3.76 -14.26 0.13
N TRP A 34 5.07 -14.18 0.33
CA TRP A 34 5.93 -13.06 -0.07
C TRP A 34 7.38 -13.53 -0.24
N ALA A 35 8.20 -12.73 -0.90
CA ALA A 35 9.64 -12.93 -1.07
C ALA A 35 10.42 -11.78 -0.39
N THR A 36 11.61 -12.09 0.11
CA THR A 36 12.55 -11.07 0.60
C THR A 36 13.32 -10.49 -0.58
N LEU A 37 13.47 -9.17 -0.64
CA LEU A 37 14.36 -8.51 -1.59
C LEU A 37 15.77 -8.38 -1.01
N ASP A 38 16.78 -8.41 -1.88
CA ASP A 38 18.15 -8.12 -1.47
C ASP A 38 18.29 -6.62 -1.17
N VAL A 39 18.41 -6.30 0.12
CA VAL A 39 18.57 -4.92 0.58
C VAL A 39 19.95 -4.34 0.29
N LYS A 40 20.92 -5.16 -0.11
CA LYS A 40 22.27 -4.68 -0.42
C LYS A 40 22.24 -3.73 -1.61
N GLU A 41 21.70 -4.18 -2.74
CA GLU A 41 21.60 -3.39 -3.96
C GLU A 41 20.73 -2.14 -3.75
N LEU A 42 19.62 -2.27 -3.03
CA LEU A 42 18.76 -1.12 -2.70
C LEU A 42 19.51 -0.07 -1.88
N ASN A 43 20.31 -0.50 -0.89
CA ASN A 43 21.11 0.42 -0.09
C ASN A 43 22.31 1.02 -0.86
N GLU A 44 22.85 0.33 -1.87
CA GLU A 44 23.85 0.90 -2.79
C GLU A 44 23.25 2.08 -3.58
N GLN A 45 22.00 1.97 -4.04
CA GLN A 45 21.27 3.07 -4.69
C GLN A 45 21.01 4.23 -3.70
N VAL A 46 20.60 3.93 -2.47
CA VAL A 46 20.44 4.94 -1.40
C VAL A 46 21.75 5.69 -1.17
N ALA A 47 22.87 4.98 -1.05
CA ALA A 47 24.18 5.58 -0.86
C ALA A 47 24.56 6.49 -2.04
N ALA A 48 24.31 6.05 -3.28
CA ALA A 48 24.54 6.86 -4.47
C ALA A 48 23.70 8.16 -4.45
N GLY A 49 22.42 8.08 -4.07
CA GLY A 49 21.57 9.27 -3.89
C GLY A 49 22.08 10.24 -2.83
N VAL A 50 22.58 9.72 -1.70
CA VAL A 50 23.19 10.55 -0.64
C VAL A 50 24.43 11.28 -1.17
N VAL A 51 25.31 10.60 -1.90
CA VAL A 51 26.50 11.19 -2.52
C VAL A 51 26.13 12.26 -3.55
N ALA A 52 25.10 11.99 -4.35
CA ALA A 52 24.55 12.94 -5.32
C ALA A 52 23.80 14.12 -4.68
N LYS A 53 23.67 14.14 -3.33
CA LYS A 53 22.94 15.16 -2.56
C LYS A 53 21.45 15.24 -2.93
N GLU A 54 20.89 14.13 -3.36
CA GLU A 54 19.46 14.00 -3.62
C GLU A 54 18.64 14.17 -2.33
N ALA A 55 17.40 14.61 -2.48
CA ALA A 55 16.49 14.79 -1.35
C ALA A 55 15.86 13.46 -0.89
N TRP A 56 15.60 12.55 -1.84
CA TRP A 56 14.82 11.34 -1.60
C TRP A 56 15.38 10.41 -0.53
N PRO A 57 16.71 10.24 -0.31
CA PRO A 57 17.21 9.35 0.75
C PRO A 57 16.89 9.82 2.17
N ARG A 58 16.49 11.09 2.37
CA ARG A 58 16.19 11.68 3.69
C ARG A 58 14.71 11.62 4.08
N SER A 59 13.84 11.20 3.16
CA SER A 59 12.42 11.02 3.40
C SER A 59 12.05 9.54 3.21
N PRO A 60 11.49 8.84 4.23
CA PRO A 60 11.09 7.44 4.10
C PRO A 60 10.19 7.21 2.89
N LEU A 61 9.20 8.08 2.73
CA LEU A 61 8.22 8.02 1.66
C LEU A 61 8.86 8.23 0.29
N GLN A 62 9.67 9.28 0.13
CA GLN A 62 10.33 9.54 -1.15
C GLN A 62 11.34 8.45 -1.52
N LEU A 63 12.01 7.86 -0.53
CA LEU A 63 12.90 6.72 -0.74
C LEU A 63 12.14 5.53 -1.33
N VAL A 64 11.02 5.13 -0.73
CA VAL A 64 10.22 4.00 -1.24
C VAL A 64 9.63 4.32 -2.62
N LEU A 65 9.15 5.54 -2.83
CA LEU A 65 8.67 6.00 -4.14
C LEU A 65 9.77 5.97 -5.20
N HIS A 66 10.99 6.38 -4.86
CA HIS A 66 12.10 6.39 -5.80
C HIS A 66 12.49 4.97 -6.23
N LEU A 67 12.56 4.04 -5.27
CA LEU A 67 13.01 2.67 -5.52
C LEU A 67 11.94 1.79 -6.19
N PHE A 68 10.66 1.98 -5.85
CA PHE A 68 9.59 1.07 -6.28
C PHE A 68 8.49 1.75 -7.10
N GLY A 69 8.49 3.08 -7.20
CA GLY A 69 7.45 3.84 -7.88
C GLY A 69 7.35 3.46 -9.34
N GLY A 70 8.48 3.46 -10.05
CA GLY A 70 8.57 3.14 -11.47
C GLY A 70 7.61 3.95 -12.36
N ASP A 71 7.63 3.68 -13.66
CA ASP A 71 6.62 4.18 -14.59
C ASP A 71 5.71 3.02 -14.96
N VAL A 72 4.73 2.75 -14.11
CA VAL A 72 3.73 1.69 -14.32
C VAL A 72 2.35 2.32 -14.20
N GLU A 73 1.54 2.19 -15.24
CA GLU A 73 0.14 2.60 -15.19
C GLU A 73 -0.65 1.65 -14.27
N VAL A 74 -1.22 2.22 -13.22
CA VAL A 74 -1.99 1.49 -12.21
C VAL A 74 -3.31 2.18 -11.97
N GLN A 75 -4.38 1.41 -11.79
CA GLN A 75 -5.70 1.97 -11.46
C GLN A 75 -5.79 2.45 -10.01
N SER A 76 -4.98 1.86 -9.12
CA SER A 76 -5.00 2.17 -7.71
C SER A 76 -3.59 2.12 -7.12
N LEU A 77 -3.36 3.04 -6.19
CA LEU A 77 -2.16 3.13 -5.39
C LEU A 77 -2.55 3.40 -3.94
N SER A 78 -1.93 2.66 -3.02
CA SER A 78 -2.06 2.89 -1.59
C SER A 78 -0.71 2.84 -0.91
N LEU A 79 -0.52 3.77 0.03
CA LEU A 79 0.65 3.79 0.89
C LEU A 79 0.23 3.95 2.35
N LYS A 80 0.87 3.16 3.21
CA LYS A 80 0.75 3.26 4.66
C LYS A 80 2.13 3.42 5.29
N GLU A 81 2.36 4.55 5.95
CA GLU A 81 3.56 4.81 6.74
C GLU A 81 3.27 4.56 8.23
N MET A 82 4.09 3.75 8.88
CA MET A 82 4.00 3.43 10.30
C MET A 82 5.31 3.82 10.97
N LYS A 83 5.27 4.84 11.83
CA LYS A 83 6.43 5.36 12.56
C LYS A 83 6.46 4.77 13.97
N ASN A 84 7.66 4.55 14.50
CA ASN A 84 7.81 4.10 15.89
C ASN A 84 7.52 5.21 16.92
N ARG A 85 7.47 6.48 16.51
CA ARG A 85 7.15 7.66 17.32
C ARG A 85 6.66 8.81 16.44
N SER A 86 5.94 9.77 17.01
CA SER A 86 5.36 10.91 16.28
C SER A 86 6.41 11.91 15.80
N GLU A 87 7.38 12.24 16.65
CA GLU A 87 8.46 13.20 16.35
C GLU A 87 9.81 12.52 16.31
N GLY A 88 10.66 12.91 15.34
CA GLY A 88 12.03 12.38 15.25
C GLY A 88 12.10 10.86 15.10
N ALA A 89 11.14 10.27 14.36
CA ALA A 89 11.12 8.84 14.11
C ALA A 89 12.46 8.37 13.53
N ASP A 90 13.00 7.31 14.12
CA ASP A 90 14.25 6.68 13.71
C ASP A 90 14.03 5.26 13.18
N ALA A 91 12.80 4.74 13.27
CA ALA A 91 12.34 3.56 12.57
C ALA A 91 10.97 3.81 11.95
N THR A 92 10.84 3.43 10.68
CA THR A 92 9.60 3.56 9.92
C THR A 92 9.40 2.30 9.11
N LYS A 93 8.17 1.79 9.08
CA LYS A 93 7.73 0.78 8.13
C LYS A 93 6.83 1.43 7.09
N ILE A 94 7.07 1.14 5.82
CA ILE A 94 6.19 1.56 4.73
C ILE A 94 5.61 0.33 4.06
N VAL A 95 4.30 0.34 3.88
CA VAL A 95 3.58 -0.62 3.03
C VAL A 95 3.10 0.13 1.79
N TRP A 96 3.49 -0.36 0.62
CA TRP A 96 3.18 0.21 -0.69
C TRP A 96 2.44 -0.85 -1.52
N ILE A 97 1.25 -0.50 -2.00
CA ILE A 97 0.36 -1.45 -2.68
C ILE A 97 -0.12 -0.80 -3.96
N ARG A 98 0.11 -1.46 -5.10
CA ARG A 98 -0.44 -1.04 -6.38
C ARG A 98 -1.35 -2.11 -6.95
N GLY A 99 -2.40 -1.67 -7.62
CA GLY A 99 -3.38 -2.58 -8.18
C GLY A 99 -3.98 -2.08 -9.48
N GLY A 100 -4.50 -3.02 -10.26
CA GLY A 100 -5.08 -2.75 -11.57
C GLY A 100 -4.01 -2.53 -12.64
N PHE A 101 -2.95 -3.33 -12.61
CA PHE A 101 -1.95 -3.35 -13.68
C PHE A 101 -2.62 -3.75 -14.99
N LEU A 102 -2.14 -3.22 -16.12
CA LEU A 102 -2.64 -3.60 -17.44
C LEU A 102 -2.12 -4.96 -17.93
N ASP A 103 -1.08 -5.47 -17.27
CA ASP A 103 -0.48 -6.79 -17.47
C ASP A 103 -1.54 -7.91 -17.34
N ASP A 104 -1.46 -8.91 -18.22
CA ASP A 104 -2.44 -10.01 -18.31
C ASP A 104 -2.18 -11.16 -17.33
N SER A 105 -1.01 -11.16 -16.71
CA SER A 105 -0.51 -12.15 -15.75
C SER A 105 -0.51 -11.59 -14.32
N VAL A 106 -0.08 -10.34 -14.13
CA VAL A 106 -0.01 -9.65 -12.83
C VAL A 106 -1.10 -8.57 -12.73
N SER A 107 -1.88 -8.56 -11.65
CA SER A 107 -2.93 -7.56 -11.40
C SER A 107 -2.57 -6.53 -10.33
N GLY A 108 -1.43 -6.69 -9.65
CA GLY A 108 -0.92 -5.77 -8.66
C GLY A 108 0.30 -6.29 -7.91
N ASP A 109 0.88 -5.43 -7.09
CA ASP A 109 2.00 -5.78 -6.21
C ASP A 109 1.87 -5.13 -4.83
N TRP A 110 2.54 -5.76 -3.87
CA TRP A 110 2.62 -5.35 -2.48
C TRP A 110 4.08 -5.33 -2.08
N HIS A 111 4.50 -4.24 -1.43
CA HIS A 111 5.84 -4.07 -0.89
C HIS A 111 5.74 -3.65 0.58
N GLU A 112 6.57 -4.25 1.43
CA GLU A 112 6.78 -3.81 2.81
C GLU A 112 8.26 -3.54 3.01
N VAL A 113 8.57 -2.33 3.49
CA VAL A 113 9.95 -1.85 3.66
C VAL A 113 10.13 -1.35 5.08
N ASP A 114 11.05 -1.96 5.81
CA ASP A 114 11.47 -1.51 7.13
C ASP A 114 12.72 -0.63 6.99
N LEU A 115 12.63 0.59 7.53
CA LEU A 115 13.63 1.64 7.40
C LEU A 115 14.18 2.05 8.76
N ARG A 116 15.48 2.34 8.80
CA ARG A 116 16.16 2.90 9.97
C ARG A 116 16.87 4.20 9.59
N ARG A 117 16.71 5.24 10.40
CA ARG A 117 17.40 6.50 10.18
C ARG A 117 18.88 6.40 10.60
N LEU A 118 19.76 6.91 9.76
CA LEU A 118 21.20 7.03 10.01
C LEU A 118 21.55 8.39 10.64
N ALA A 119 22.79 8.50 11.13
CA ALA A 119 23.29 9.72 11.80
C ALA A 119 23.34 10.94 10.87
N ASP A 120 23.52 10.74 9.56
CA ASP A 120 23.51 11.81 8.53
C ASP A 120 22.09 12.24 8.12
N GLY A 121 21.07 11.65 8.76
CA GLY A 121 19.65 11.92 8.52
C GLY A 121 19.04 11.18 7.32
N SER A 122 19.84 10.40 6.58
CA SER A 122 19.35 9.49 5.53
C SER A 122 18.69 8.25 6.14
N TRP A 123 17.99 7.47 5.32
CA TRP A 123 17.33 6.24 5.71
C TRP A 123 17.99 5.04 5.05
N ARG A 124 18.27 4.02 5.86
CA ARG A 124 18.74 2.70 5.42
C ARG A 124 17.58 1.72 5.39
N ILE A 125 17.57 0.83 4.42
CA ILE A 125 16.63 -0.30 4.35
C ILE A 125 17.19 -1.45 5.17
N ASN A 126 16.44 -1.89 6.18
CA ASN A 126 16.77 -3.05 7.01
C ASN A 126 16.20 -4.34 6.42
N SER A 127 14.96 -4.29 5.94
CA SER A 127 14.28 -5.39 5.26
C SER A 127 13.34 -4.84 4.21
N ALA A 128 13.20 -5.59 3.11
CA ALA A 128 12.20 -5.32 2.09
C ALA A 128 11.56 -6.64 1.66
N ARG A 129 10.24 -6.65 1.54
CA ARG A 129 9.44 -7.80 1.13
C ARG A 129 8.56 -7.41 -0.04
N ILE A 130 8.32 -8.36 -0.93
CA ILE A 130 7.48 -8.19 -2.11
C ILE A 130 6.50 -9.36 -2.24
N ALA A 131 5.31 -9.08 -2.75
CA ALA A 131 4.38 -10.10 -3.20
C ALA A 131 3.59 -9.59 -4.41
N TYR A 132 3.15 -10.50 -5.25
CA TYR A 132 2.41 -10.19 -6.48
C TYR A 132 1.02 -10.79 -6.42
N ARG A 133 0.04 -10.03 -6.90
CA ARG A 133 -1.31 -10.53 -7.09
C ARG A 133 -1.46 -10.95 -8.55
N CYS A 134 -1.74 -12.22 -8.79
CA CYS A 134 -1.82 -12.76 -10.15
C CYS A 134 -3.25 -12.72 -10.69
N ARG A 135 -3.42 -12.37 -11.97
CA ARG A 135 -4.75 -12.31 -12.61
C ARG A 135 -5.32 -13.69 -12.92
N ARG A 136 -4.47 -14.63 -13.35
CA ARG A 136 -4.86 -15.97 -13.84
C ARG A 136 -4.66 -17.11 -12.84
N ALA A 137 -4.31 -16.79 -11.59
CA ALA A 137 -4.13 -17.80 -10.56
C ALA A 137 -5.46 -18.41 -10.10
N THR A 138 -5.40 -19.59 -9.47
CA THR A 138 -6.56 -20.26 -8.86
C THR A 138 -7.28 -19.35 -7.85
N ASN A 139 -6.52 -18.52 -7.13
CA ASN A 139 -7.02 -17.48 -6.22
C ASN A 139 -6.49 -16.10 -6.68
N PRO A 140 -7.17 -15.41 -7.61
CA PRO A 140 -6.64 -14.19 -8.25
C PRO A 140 -6.60 -12.97 -7.32
N ASP A 141 -7.25 -13.05 -6.15
CA ASP A 141 -7.24 -11.99 -5.14
C ASP A 141 -6.10 -12.13 -4.13
N GLU A 142 -5.40 -13.27 -4.10
CA GLU A 142 -4.33 -13.53 -3.14
C GLU A 142 -2.96 -13.08 -3.66
N TYR A 143 -2.16 -12.53 -2.75
CA TYR A 143 -0.76 -12.20 -3.00
C TYR A 143 0.13 -13.44 -2.83
N GLN A 144 1.07 -13.62 -3.75
CA GLN A 144 2.02 -14.73 -3.75
C GLN A 144 3.42 -14.32 -4.18
N ASN A 145 4.39 -15.17 -3.87
CA ASN A 145 5.80 -15.03 -4.27
C ASN A 145 6.22 -15.89 -5.48
N LYS A 146 5.28 -16.66 -6.03
CA LYS A 146 5.50 -17.49 -7.22
C LYS A 146 5.21 -16.69 -8.49
N LEU A 147 5.83 -17.10 -9.59
CA LEU A 147 5.55 -16.56 -10.91
C LEU A 147 4.05 -16.64 -11.21
N CYS A 148 3.51 -15.54 -11.72
CA CYS A 148 2.13 -15.55 -12.21
C CYS A 148 2.06 -16.38 -13.50
N PRO A 149 1.05 -17.26 -13.61
CA PRO A 149 0.84 -18.09 -14.80
C PRO A 149 0.32 -17.29 -16.00
#